data_AF-A0AAD6KPA0-F1
#
_entry.id   AF-A0AAD6KPA0-F1
#
_cell.length_a   1.000
_cell.length_b   1.000
_cell.length_c   1.000
_cell.angle_alpha   90.00
_cell.angle_beta   90.00
_cell.angle_gamma   90.00
#
_symmetry.space_group_name_H-M   'P 1'
#
loop_
_entity.id
_entity.type
_entity.pdbx_description
1 polymer ?
#
loop_
_entity_poly.entity_id
_entity_poly.type
_entity_poly.pdbx_seq_one_letter_code
_entity_poly.pdbx_strand_id
1 'polypeptide(L)'
;MFSISVVVIACPCALGLATPTAVMVATGVGANNGVLIKGGEALERAQKIKYVIFDKTGTLTQGKASVTDAKVFTGMGRGEFLRWVASAEASSEHPLAKAIVEYARHFHFFDEASATSQTPSKESTISGWLLDVSDFLALPGRGVKCFVDGKQVLVGNRKLMTESGIAIPDQVEHFVVELEESAKTGVLVAFDENIIGVLGIADPLKREAAVVIEGLLKMGVKPVMVTGG
;
A
#
# COMPACT_ATOMS: atom_id res chain seq x y z
N MET A 1 15.62 -43.42 -56.60
CA MET A 1 15.69 -43.95 -55.22
C MET A 1 16.34 -43.00 -54.21
N PHE A 2 17.21 -42.05 -54.60
CA PHE A 2 17.87 -41.12 -53.66
C PHE A 2 16.93 -40.10 -52.96
N SER A 3 15.75 -39.83 -53.50
CA SER A 3 14.81 -38.85 -52.97
C SER A 3 14.29 -39.19 -51.56
N ILE A 4 14.05 -40.47 -51.26
CA ILE A 4 13.54 -40.90 -49.95
C ILE A 4 14.61 -40.74 -48.87
N SER A 5 15.86 -41.06 -49.18
CA SER A 5 16.99 -40.91 -48.24
C SER A 5 17.23 -39.45 -47.85
N VAL A 6 17.11 -38.52 -48.80
CA VAL A 6 17.26 -37.08 -48.53
C VAL A 6 16.18 -36.56 -47.59
N VAL A 7 14.92 -36.96 -47.76
CA VAL A 7 13.81 -36.52 -46.89
C VAL A 7 13.94 -37.06 -45.46
N VAL A 8 14.33 -38.33 -45.31
CA VAL A 8 14.51 -38.95 -43.97
C VAL A 8 15.66 -38.30 -43.22
N ILE A 9 16.79 -38.03 -43.88
CA ILE A 9 17.94 -37.34 -43.27
C ILE A 9 17.62 -35.88 -42.96
N ALA A 10 16.76 -35.23 -43.75
CA ALA A 10 16.36 -33.85 -43.54
C ALA A 10 15.34 -33.66 -42.39
N CYS A 11 14.73 -34.73 -41.86
CA CYS A 11 13.73 -34.63 -40.81
C CYS A 11 14.38 -34.24 -39.46
N PRO A 12 14.12 -33.04 -38.90
CA PRO A 12 14.86 -32.54 -37.77
C PRO A 12 14.22 -32.99 -36.44
N CYS A 13 14.23 -34.29 -36.16
CA CYS A 13 13.58 -34.86 -34.96
C CYS A 13 14.06 -34.21 -33.65
N ALA A 14 15.32 -33.82 -33.56
CA ALA A 14 15.88 -33.12 -32.39
C ALA A 14 15.32 -31.70 -32.21
N LEU A 15 14.98 -31.02 -33.31
CA LEU A 15 14.48 -29.64 -33.27
C LEU A 15 13.10 -29.57 -32.59
N GLY A 16 12.25 -30.58 -32.80
CA GLY A 16 10.93 -30.65 -32.18
C GLY A 16 10.95 -30.83 -30.65
N LEU A 17 12.04 -31.38 -30.10
CA LEU A 17 12.21 -31.57 -28.66
C LEU A 17 13.04 -30.47 -27.99
N ALA A 18 13.87 -29.75 -28.75
CA ALA A 18 14.75 -28.72 -28.19
C ALA A 18 13.98 -27.65 -27.39
N THR A 19 12.93 -27.08 -27.97
CA THR A 19 12.12 -26.03 -27.33
C THR A 19 11.39 -26.50 -26.06
N PRO A 20 10.61 -27.60 -26.06
CA PRO A 20 9.91 -28.04 -24.85
C PRO A 20 10.87 -28.46 -23.74
N THR A 21 12.01 -29.09 -24.05
CA THR A 21 13.03 -29.42 -23.04
C THR A 21 13.66 -28.16 -22.45
N ALA A 22 14.03 -27.19 -23.29
CA ALA A 22 14.60 -25.92 -22.82
C ALA A 22 13.62 -25.14 -21.93
N VAL A 23 12.35 -25.04 -22.34
CA VAL A 23 11.29 -24.38 -21.55
C VAL A 23 11.08 -25.12 -20.22
N MET A 24 10.97 -26.45 -20.24
CA MET A 24 10.76 -27.24 -19.02
C MET A 24 11.90 -27.01 -18.01
N VAL A 25 13.16 -27.07 -18.45
CA VAL A 25 14.32 -26.83 -17.59
C VAL A 25 14.35 -25.38 -17.11
N ALA A 26 14.13 -24.40 -17.99
CA ALA A 26 14.14 -22.99 -17.63
C ALA A 26 13.06 -22.63 -16.60
N THR A 27 11.85 -23.17 -16.75
CA THR A 27 10.77 -22.97 -15.77
C THR A 27 11.09 -23.63 -14.43
N GLY A 28 11.71 -24.81 -14.41
CA GLY A 28 12.17 -25.47 -13.18
C GLY A 28 13.26 -24.68 -12.45
N VAL A 29 14.25 -24.15 -13.18
CA VAL A 29 15.27 -23.25 -12.62
C VAL A 29 14.64 -21.98 -12.08
N GLY A 30 13.69 -21.39 -12.80
CA GLY A 30 12.94 -20.22 -12.35
C GLY A 30 12.22 -20.48 -11.03
N ALA A 31 11.49 -21.60 -10.93
CA ALA A 31 10.74 -21.96 -9.72
C ALA A 31 11.66 -22.14 -8.50
N ASN A 32 12.85 -22.74 -8.67
CA ASN A 32 13.85 -22.86 -7.61
C ASN A 32 14.39 -21.50 -7.12
N ASN A 33 14.26 -20.45 -7.93
CA ASN A 33 14.61 -19.06 -7.60
C ASN A 33 13.39 -18.20 -7.24
N GLY A 34 12.22 -18.80 -7.02
CA GLY A 34 10.98 -18.09 -6.67
C GLY A 34 10.30 -17.38 -7.85
N VAL A 35 10.70 -17.66 -9.09
CA VAL A 35 10.10 -17.08 -10.30
C VAL A 35 9.22 -18.11 -10.99
N LEU A 36 7.90 -17.94 -10.86
CA LEU A 36 6.93 -18.84 -11.46
C LEU A 36 6.56 -18.36 -12.88
N ILE A 37 7.00 -19.11 -13.89
CA ILE A 37 6.76 -18.79 -15.31
C ILE A 37 5.66 -19.69 -15.85
N LYS A 38 4.55 -19.09 -16.31
CA LYS A 38 3.42 -19.83 -16.90
C LYS A 38 3.60 -19.96 -18.41
N GLY A 39 4.14 -21.10 -18.85
CA GLY A 39 4.32 -21.46 -20.26
C GLY A 39 5.61 -20.91 -20.90
N GLY A 40 5.98 -21.47 -22.06
CA GLY A 40 7.21 -21.11 -22.77
C GLY A 40 7.17 -19.74 -23.45
N GLU A 41 5.98 -19.32 -23.89
CA GLU A 41 5.81 -18.03 -24.58
C GLU A 41 6.19 -16.84 -23.69
N ALA A 42 5.91 -16.90 -22.38
CA ALA A 42 6.30 -15.88 -21.43
C ALA A 42 7.83 -15.71 -21.36
N LEU A 43 8.57 -16.83 -21.40
CA LEU A 43 10.03 -16.84 -21.37
C LEU A 43 10.62 -16.21 -22.65
N GLU A 44 10.07 -16.58 -23.81
CA GLU A 44 10.50 -16.01 -25.11
C GLU A 44 10.18 -14.52 -25.22
N ARG A 45 9.01 -14.09 -24.75
CA ARG A 45 8.62 -12.68 -24.74
C ARG A 45 9.47 -11.88 -23.77
N ALA A 46 9.81 -12.43 -22.60
CA ALA A 46 10.61 -11.75 -21.58
C ALA A 46 11.95 -11.24 -22.12
N GLN A 47 12.61 -12.01 -23.00
CA GLN A 47 13.87 -11.61 -23.64
C GLN A 47 13.73 -10.33 -24.50
N LYS A 48 12.55 -10.06 -25.05
CA LYS A 48 12.30 -8.94 -25.98
C LYS A 48 11.80 -7.69 -25.26
N ILE A 49 11.59 -7.74 -23.95
CA ILE A 49 11.03 -6.63 -23.18
C ILE A 49 12.05 -5.48 -23.10
N LYS A 50 11.58 -4.26 -23.40
CA LYS A 50 12.37 -3.02 -23.27
C LYS A 50 11.89 -2.11 -22.14
N TYR A 51 10.65 -2.33 -21.67
CA TYR A 51 10.02 -1.51 -20.65
C TYR A 51 9.35 -2.41 -19.63
N VAL A 52 9.54 -2.11 -18.35
CA VAL A 52 8.82 -2.77 -17.26
C VAL A 52 8.00 -1.71 -16.55
N ILE A 53 6.69 -1.90 -16.54
CA ILE A 53 5.76 -1.02 -15.84
C ILE A 53 5.51 -1.63 -14.47
N PHE A 54 5.91 -0.92 -13.44
CA PHE A 54 5.66 -1.27 -12.05
C PHE A 54 4.37 -0.60 -11.57
N ASP A 55 3.49 -1.40 -10.96
CA ASP A 55 2.54 -0.86 -10.01
C ASP A 55 3.30 -0.35 -8.76
N LYS A 56 2.81 0.68 -8.09
CA LYS A 56 3.47 1.21 -6.89
C LYS A 56 3.15 0.34 -5.67
N THR A 57 1.87 0.18 -5.37
CA THR A 57 1.39 -0.41 -4.12
C THR A 57 1.60 -1.93 -4.12
N GLY A 58 2.29 -2.46 -3.10
CA GLY A 58 2.58 -3.90 -2.97
C GLY A 58 3.67 -4.45 -3.90
N THR A 59 4.03 -3.75 -4.98
CA THR A 59 5.11 -4.16 -5.88
C THR A 59 6.44 -3.50 -5.48
N LEU A 60 6.58 -2.18 -5.63
CA LEU A 60 7.78 -1.44 -5.19
C LEU A 60 7.79 -1.15 -3.69
N THR A 61 6.59 -1.11 -3.11
CA THR A 61 6.35 -0.87 -1.69
C THR A 61 6.03 -2.16 -0.96
N GLN A 62 6.09 -2.15 0.37
CA GLN A 62 5.80 -3.33 1.19
C GLN A 62 4.30 -3.71 1.15
N GLY A 63 3.43 -2.84 0.62
CA GLY A 63 1.99 -3.05 0.61
C GLY A 63 1.37 -2.95 2.01
N LYS A 64 2.09 -2.31 2.93
CA LYS A 64 1.70 -2.14 4.33
C LYS A 64 1.87 -0.68 4.66
N ALA A 65 0.82 0.09 4.41
CA ALA A 65 0.75 1.48 4.83
C ALA A 65 0.99 1.58 6.34
N SER A 66 1.75 2.57 6.76
CA SER A 66 1.99 2.89 8.16
C SER A 66 1.94 4.40 8.38
N VAL A 67 1.43 4.81 9.53
CA VAL A 67 1.46 6.22 9.94
C VAL A 67 2.90 6.57 10.34
N THR A 68 3.53 7.49 9.62
CA THR A 68 4.88 7.97 9.93
C THR A 68 4.85 9.20 10.80
N ASP A 69 3.84 10.06 10.60
CA ASP A 69 3.75 11.37 11.24
C ASP A 69 2.33 11.59 11.75
N ALA A 70 2.20 12.14 12.96
CA ALA A 70 0.90 12.52 13.52
C ALA A 70 1.07 13.85 14.23
N LYS A 71 0.50 14.91 13.65
CA LYS A 71 0.57 16.28 14.16
C LYS A 71 -0.82 16.76 14.52
N VAL A 72 -0.99 17.18 15.77
CA VAL A 72 -2.21 17.79 16.27
C VAL A 72 -1.96 19.30 16.33
N PHE A 73 -2.86 20.10 15.75
CA PHE A 73 -2.75 21.55 15.69
C PHE A 73 -3.55 22.23 16.80
N THR A 74 -4.52 21.52 17.38
CA THR A 74 -5.26 21.98 18.55
C THR A 74 -4.58 21.54 19.84
N GLY A 75 -5.01 22.07 20.99
CA GLY A 75 -4.50 21.65 22.31
C GLY A 75 -4.95 20.25 22.76
N MET A 76 -5.51 19.44 21.87
CA MET A 76 -5.97 18.08 22.18
C MET A 76 -4.76 17.15 22.39
N GLY A 77 -4.87 16.25 23.38
CA GLY A 77 -3.85 15.22 23.60
C GLY A 77 -3.74 14.27 22.41
N ARG A 78 -2.51 13.89 22.03
CA ARG A 78 -2.27 12.98 20.90
C ARG A 78 -2.98 11.63 21.06
N GLY A 79 -3.05 11.10 22.28
CA GLY A 79 -3.75 9.84 22.57
C GLY A 79 -5.26 9.92 22.35
N GLU A 80 -5.90 11.02 22.80
CA GLU A 80 -7.32 11.26 22.55
C GLU A 80 -7.57 11.44 21.04
N PHE A 81 -6.78 12.26 20.36
CA PHE A 81 -6.88 12.42 18.91
C PHE A 81 -6.82 11.07 18.17
N LEU A 82 -5.84 10.23 18.48
CA LEU A 82 -5.71 8.91 17.84
C LEU A 82 -6.87 7.98 18.17
N ARG A 83 -7.43 8.04 19.39
CA ARG A 83 -8.63 7.28 19.79
C ARG A 83 -9.83 7.61 18.92
N TRP A 84 -10.08 8.90 18.72
CA TRP A 84 -11.19 9.39 17.92
C TRP A 84 -11.05 8.99 16.44
N VAL A 85 -9.85 9.19 15.87
CA VAL A 85 -9.59 8.81 14.46
C VAL A 85 -9.64 7.30 14.26
N ALA A 86 -9.08 6.52 15.17
CA ALA A 86 -9.14 5.06 15.09
C ALA A 86 -10.57 4.54 15.19
N SER A 87 -11.42 5.17 15.99
CA SER A 87 -12.85 4.83 16.07
C SER A 87 -13.54 5.13 14.73
N ALA A 88 -13.33 6.32 14.17
CA ALA A 88 -13.87 6.69 12.87
C ALA A 88 -13.43 5.75 11.73
N GLU A 89 -12.19 5.28 11.74
CA GLU A 89 -11.60 4.43 10.70
C GLU A 89 -11.77 2.92 10.96
N ALA A 90 -12.23 2.51 12.16
CA ALA A 90 -12.42 1.10 12.48
C ALA A 90 -13.46 0.39 11.60
N SER A 91 -14.45 1.15 11.11
CA SER A 91 -15.48 0.67 10.19
C SER A 91 -15.04 0.67 8.71
N SER A 92 -13.86 1.22 8.40
CA SER A 92 -13.36 1.36 7.03
C SER A 92 -12.47 0.18 6.64
N GLU A 93 -12.72 -0.41 5.47
CA GLU A 93 -11.89 -1.52 4.95
C GLU A 93 -10.61 -1.05 4.25
N HIS A 94 -10.43 0.28 4.11
CA HIS A 94 -9.34 0.86 3.34
C HIS A 94 -7.96 0.53 3.97
N PRO A 95 -6.91 0.23 3.17
CA PRO A 95 -5.58 -0.06 3.71
C PRO A 95 -5.01 1.05 4.61
N LEU A 96 -5.29 2.32 4.28
CA LEU A 96 -4.89 3.47 5.11
C LEU A 96 -5.62 3.47 6.47
N ALA A 97 -6.91 3.12 6.49
CA ALA A 97 -7.70 3.04 7.72
C ALA A 97 -7.10 2.00 8.68
N LYS A 98 -6.78 0.82 8.16
CA LYS A 98 -6.11 -0.25 8.92
C LYS A 98 -4.78 0.22 9.51
N ALA A 99 -4.00 0.99 8.74
CA ALA A 99 -2.73 1.56 9.21
C ALA A 99 -2.92 2.54 10.38
N ILE A 100 -3.95 3.38 10.31
CA ILE A 100 -4.28 4.34 11.39
C ILE A 100 -4.72 3.60 12.65
N VAL A 101 -5.61 2.62 12.52
CA VAL A 101 -6.11 1.82 13.65
C VAL A 101 -4.96 1.04 14.31
N GLU A 102 -4.06 0.45 13.52
CA GLU A 102 -2.88 -0.25 14.03
C GLU A 102 -1.90 0.71 14.74
N TYR A 103 -1.66 1.88 14.17
CA TYR A 103 -0.82 2.92 14.80
C TYR A 103 -1.40 3.40 16.13
N ALA A 104 -2.69 3.72 16.17
CA ALA A 104 -3.39 4.15 17.38
C ALA A 104 -3.38 3.06 18.45
N ARG A 105 -3.58 1.79 18.07
CA ARG A 105 -3.47 0.65 18.98
C ARG A 105 -2.08 0.60 19.60
N HIS A 106 -1.01 0.66 18.81
CA HIS A 106 0.35 0.67 19.34
C HIS A 106 0.57 1.83 20.32
N PHE A 107 0.09 3.03 20.02
CA PHE A 107 0.23 4.19 20.89
C PHE A 107 -0.51 4.03 22.24
N HIS A 108 -1.74 3.51 22.23
CA HIS A 108 -2.52 3.26 23.44
C HIS A 108 -1.88 2.22 24.38
N PHE A 109 -1.32 1.14 23.83
CA PHE A 109 -0.67 0.09 24.63
C PHE A 109 0.63 0.55 25.29
N PHE A 110 1.28 1.62 24.84
CA PHE A 110 2.46 2.18 25.52
C PHE A 110 2.11 3.07 26.72
N ASP A 111 0.92 3.68 26.76
CA ASP A 111 0.45 4.47 27.93
C ASP A 111 -0.10 3.56 29.05
N GLU A 112 -0.58 2.34 28.72
CA GLU A 112 -1.03 1.33 29.69
C GLU A 112 0.03 0.27 30.04
N ALA A 113 1.28 0.40 29.58
CA ALA A 113 2.38 -0.55 29.85
C ALA A 113 2.89 -0.54 31.30
N SER A 114 2.14 0.05 32.24
CA SER A 114 2.29 -0.12 33.69
C SER A 114 1.20 -0.98 34.35
N ALA A 115 0.45 -1.79 33.59
CA ALA A 115 -0.42 -2.79 34.18
C ALA A 115 -0.47 -4.09 33.36
N THR A 116 0.43 -5.00 33.73
CA THR A 116 0.31 -6.47 33.62
C THR A 116 0.42 -7.10 32.22
N SER A 117 1.52 -7.83 32.07
CA SER A 117 1.79 -8.83 31.06
C SER A 117 0.70 -9.90 30.96
N GLN A 118 -0.18 -9.78 29.96
CA GLN A 118 -0.91 -10.89 29.37
C GLN A 118 -1.02 -10.68 27.85
N THR A 119 -0.45 -11.62 27.10
CA THR A 119 -0.61 -11.78 25.64
C THR A 119 -2.09 -11.75 25.24
N PRO A 120 -2.59 -10.81 24.41
CA PRO A 120 -3.98 -10.82 24.00
C PRO A 120 -4.18 -11.49 22.62
N SER A 121 -5.22 -12.31 22.56
CA SER A 121 -5.86 -12.82 21.34
C SER A 121 -6.52 -11.67 20.56
N LYS A 122 -6.33 -11.67 19.23
CA LYS A 122 -6.41 -10.51 18.33
C LYS A 122 -7.80 -9.85 18.11
N GLU A 123 -8.89 -10.38 18.65
CA GLU A 123 -10.25 -9.95 18.25
C GLU A 123 -11.09 -9.33 19.37
N SER A 124 -10.81 -9.62 20.65
CA SER A 124 -11.68 -9.16 21.76
C SER A 124 -11.23 -7.84 22.40
N THR A 125 -10.03 -7.32 22.08
CA THR A 125 -9.46 -6.13 22.74
C THR A 125 -9.67 -4.84 21.94
N ILE A 126 -10.20 -4.92 20.72
CA ILE A 126 -10.41 -3.75 19.86
C ILE A 126 -11.58 -2.90 20.40
N SER A 127 -12.62 -3.54 20.95
CA SER A 127 -13.87 -2.85 21.29
C SER A 127 -13.88 -2.08 22.61
N GLY A 128 -12.88 -2.24 23.49
CA GLY A 128 -12.89 -1.62 24.83
C GLY A 128 -12.45 -0.15 24.89
N TRP A 129 -11.67 0.30 23.90
CA TRP A 129 -11.12 1.66 23.85
C TRP A 129 -11.60 2.45 22.64
N LEU A 130 -12.27 1.82 21.67
CA LEU A 130 -12.94 2.56 20.60
C LEU A 130 -14.23 3.21 21.13
N LEU A 131 -14.60 4.32 20.51
CA LEU A 131 -15.83 5.05 20.78
C LEU A 131 -16.97 4.54 19.89
N ASP A 132 -18.21 4.80 20.29
CA ASP A 132 -19.36 4.40 19.50
C ASP A 132 -19.47 5.27 18.24
N VAL A 133 -19.59 4.60 17.08
CA VAL A 133 -19.66 5.25 15.77
C VAL A 133 -21.05 5.08 15.18
N SER A 134 -21.63 6.18 14.71
CA SER A 134 -22.89 6.21 13.96
C SER A 134 -22.72 6.90 12.61
N ASP A 135 -23.64 6.62 11.68
CA ASP A 135 -23.74 7.24 10.35
C ASP A 135 -22.42 7.25 9.55
N PHE A 136 -21.72 6.12 9.53
CA PHE A 136 -20.50 5.96 8.75
C PHE A 136 -20.77 6.01 7.24
N LEU A 137 -20.06 6.90 6.55
CA LEU A 137 -20.11 7.11 5.12
C LEU A 137 -18.70 7.15 4.53
N ALA A 138 -18.37 6.14 3.73
CA ALA A 138 -17.13 6.13 2.93
C ALA A 138 -17.36 6.84 1.59
N LEU A 139 -16.54 7.85 1.30
CA LEU A 139 -16.56 8.64 0.08
C LEU A 139 -15.33 8.28 -0.79
N PRO A 140 -15.51 7.53 -1.89
CA PRO A 140 -14.41 7.09 -2.75
C PRO A 140 -13.56 8.27 -3.26
N GLY A 141 -12.23 8.15 -3.12
CA GLY A 141 -11.28 9.19 -3.53
C GLY A 141 -11.30 10.47 -2.68
N ARG A 142 -12.00 10.45 -1.53
CA ARG A 142 -12.12 11.61 -0.61
C ARG A 142 -11.75 11.24 0.82
N GLY A 143 -12.34 10.19 1.37
CA GLY A 143 -12.12 9.77 2.75
C GLY A 143 -13.40 9.23 3.39
N VAL A 144 -13.53 9.38 4.70
CA VAL A 144 -14.67 8.92 5.49
C VAL A 144 -15.30 10.07 6.29
N LYS A 145 -16.61 9.97 6.48
CA LYS A 145 -17.41 10.85 7.33
C LYS A 145 -18.22 10.00 8.28
N CYS A 146 -18.20 10.31 9.57
CA CYS A 146 -19.01 9.60 10.56
C CYS A 146 -19.31 10.50 11.76
N PHE A 147 -20.11 9.99 12.69
CA PHE A 147 -20.30 10.58 14.00
C PHE A 147 -19.70 9.66 15.06
N VAL A 148 -18.90 10.22 15.96
CA VAL A 148 -18.26 9.51 17.06
C VAL A 148 -18.69 10.19 18.35
N ASP A 149 -19.30 9.47 19.29
CA ASP A 149 -19.90 10.04 20.51
C ASP A 149 -20.78 11.30 20.24
N GLY A 150 -21.49 11.29 19.10
CA GLY A 150 -22.37 12.39 18.67
C GLY A 150 -21.67 13.61 18.06
N LYS A 151 -20.33 13.65 17.96
CA LYS A 151 -19.59 14.69 17.23
C LYS A 151 -19.27 14.26 15.81
N GLN A 152 -19.29 15.20 14.88
CA GLN A 152 -19.00 14.89 13.48
C GLN A 152 -17.50 14.77 13.28
N VAL A 153 -17.05 13.63 12.75
CA VAL A 153 -15.66 13.34 12.43
C VAL A 153 -15.49 13.15 10.92
N LEU A 154 -14.53 13.87 10.35
CA LEU A 154 -14.14 13.79 8.95
C LEU A 154 -12.66 13.42 8.87
N VAL A 155 -12.36 12.36 8.12
CA VAL A 155 -10.99 11.89 7.90
C VAL A 155 -10.78 11.72 6.40
N GLY A 156 -9.88 12.49 5.79
CA GLY A 156 -9.71 12.45 4.34
C GLY A 156 -8.79 13.49 3.77
N ASN A 157 -8.91 13.73 2.46
CA ASN A 157 -8.08 14.67 1.72
C ASN A 157 -8.65 16.10 1.71
N ARG A 158 -7.89 17.02 1.09
CA ARG A 158 -8.27 18.44 0.93
C ARG A 158 -9.66 18.62 0.31
N LYS A 159 -10.01 17.78 -0.67
CA LYS A 159 -11.31 17.84 -1.35
C LYS A 159 -12.48 17.57 -0.41
N LEU A 160 -12.35 16.57 0.48
CA LEU A 160 -13.37 16.29 1.49
C LEU A 160 -13.60 17.49 2.42
N MET A 161 -12.51 18.13 2.85
CA MET A 161 -12.57 19.27 3.77
C MET A 161 -13.24 20.47 3.12
N THR A 162 -12.83 20.84 1.90
CA THR A 162 -13.41 21.98 1.18
C THR A 162 -14.89 21.77 0.85
N GLU A 163 -15.28 20.56 0.44
CA GLU A 163 -16.69 20.22 0.16
C GLU A 163 -17.57 20.21 1.42
N SER A 164 -16.96 19.93 2.58
CA SER A 164 -17.64 19.99 3.88
C SER A 164 -17.63 21.40 4.50
N GLY A 165 -17.11 22.41 3.79
CA GLY A 165 -17.07 23.79 4.27
C GLY A 165 -15.99 24.09 5.31
N ILE A 166 -15.02 23.19 5.48
CA ILE A 166 -13.98 23.30 6.51
C ILE A 166 -12.81 24.14 6.00
N ALA A 167 -12.52 25.22 6.71
CA ALA A 167 -11.35 26.05 6.44
C ALA A 167 -10.06 25.31 6.83
N ILE A 168 -9.09 25.28 5.92
CA ILE A 168 -7.76 24.71 6.15
C ILE A 168 -6.82 25.87 6.50
N PRO A 169 -6.33 25.99 7.75
CA PRO A 169 -5.38 27.03 8.12
C PRO A 169 -4.05 26.87 7.37
N ASP A 170 -3.38 27.97 7.04
CA ASP A 170 -2.11 27.96 6.29
C ASP A 170 -1.02 27.08 6.94
N GLN A 171 -0.98 27.03 8.28
CA GLN A 171 -0.04 26.19 9.02
C GLN A 171 -0.27 24.68 8.79
N VAL A 172 -1.54 24.29 8.62
CA VAL A 172 -1.92 22.91 8.32
C VAL A 172 -1.59 22.60 6.87
N GLU A 173 -1.94 23.51 5.96
CA GLU A 173 -1.67 23.38 4.53
C GLU A 173 -0.18 23.20 4.25
N HIS A 174 0.69 24.02 4.87
CA HIS A 174 2.14 23.90 4.73
C HIS A 174 2.66 22.52 5.16
N PHE A 175 2.14 21.99 6.26
CA PHE A 175 2.54 20.68 6.77
C PHE A 175 2.06 19.53 5.87
N VAL A 176 0.86 19.64 5.27
CA VAL A 176 0.39 18.66 4.28
C VAL A 176 1.29 18.66 3.05
N VAL A 177 1.67 19.84 2.55
CA VAL A 177 2.59 19.97 1.41
C VAL A 177 3.95 19.35 1.72
N GLU A 178 4.52 19.61 2.90
CA GLU A 178 5.79 18.99 3.34
C GLU A 178 5.71 17.45 3.36
N LEU A 179 4.58 16.89 3.82
CA LEU A 179 4.35 15.45 3.83
C LEU A 179 4.27 14.89 2.39
N GLU A 180 3.53 15.56 1.51
CA GLU A 180 3.38 15.17 0.11
C GLU A 180 4.72 15.22 -0.65
N GLU A 181 5.53 16.27 -0.43
CA GLU A 181 6.89 16.37 -0.97
C GLU A 181 7.81 15.26 -0.46
N SER A 182 7.57 14.78 0.76
CA SER A 182 8.27 13.63 1.35
C SER A 182 7.72 12.26 0.89
N ALA A 183 6.90 12.23 -0.16
CA ALA A 183 6.24 11.04 -0.71
C ALA A 183 5.28 10.33 0.28
N LYS A 184 4.69 11.09 1.21
CA LYS A 184 3.69 10.61 2.18
C LYS A 184 2.31 11.14 1.79
N THR A 185 1.28 10.36 2.07
CA THR A 185 -0.10 10.80 1.90
C THR A 185 -0.53 11.55 3.16
N GLY A 186 -0.84 12.85 3.03
CA GLY A 186 -1.40 13.66 4.10
C GLY A 186 -2.91 13.41 4.25
N VAL A 187 -3.33 12.89 5.40
CA VAL A 187 -4.73 12.69 5.77
C VAL A 187 -5.11 13.75 6.81
N LEU A 188 -6.05 14.60 6.46
CA LEU A 188 -6.61 15.65 7.32
C LEU A 188 -7.71 15.06 8.19
N VAL A 189 -7.76 15.51 9.44
CA VAL A 189 -8.78 15.13 10.41
C VAL A 189 -9.45 16.37 10.96
N ALA A 190 -10.78 16.40 10.90
CA ALA A 190 -11.58 17.49 11.44
C ALA A 190 -12.71 16.97 12.33
N PHE A 191 -12.97 17.68 13.43
CA PHE A 191 -14.08 17.45 14.36
C PHE A 191 -14.95 18.71 14.40
N ASP A 192 -16.28 18.57 14.31
CA ASP A 192 -17.25 19.67 14.39
C ASP A 192 -16.79 20.91 13.59
N GLU A 193 -16.51 20.70 12.30
CA GLU A 193 -16.08 21.71 11.31
C GLU A 193 -14.70 22.34 11.53
N ASN A 194 -13.92 21.88 12.52
CA ASN A 194 -12.58 22.40 12.81
C ASN A 194 -11.50 21.35 12.56
N ILE A 195 -10.41 21.74 11.90
CA ILE A 195 -9.26 20.84 11.70
C ILE A 195 -8.52 20.65 13.01
N ILE A 196 -8.38 19.39 13.40
CA ILE A 196 -7.74 18.99 14.65
C ILE A 196 -6.30 18.57 14.40
N GLY A 197 -6.07 17.82 13.33
CA GLY A 197 -4.78 17.20 13.07
C GLY A 197 -4.58 16.71 11.65
N VAL A 198 -3.34 16.32 11.37
CA VAL A 198 -2.91 15.68 10.13
C VAL A 198 -2.13 14.42 10.46
N LEU A 199 -2.44 13.35 9.74
CA LEU A 199 -1.71 12.09 9.74
C LEU A 199 -0.94 11.94 8.42
N GLY A 200 0.36 11.76 8.49
CA GLY A 200 1.20 11.37 7.37
C GLY A 200 1.27 9.85 7.28
N ILE A 201 0.80 9.29 6.18
CA ILE A 201 0.79 7.85 5.93
C ILE A 201 1.69 7.54 4.75
N ALA A 202 2.61 6.59 4.91
CA ALA A 202 3.49 6.15 3.85
C ALA A 202 3.39 4.63 3.68
N ASP A 203 3.51 4.16 2.44
CA ASP A 203 3.81 2.75 2.19
C ASP A 203 5.33 2.66 1.95
N PRO A 204 6.11 2.13 2.91
CA PRO A 204 7.55 2.11 2.80
C PRO A 204 7.99 1.29 1.58
N LEU A 205 9.01 1.78 0.88
CA LEU A 205 9.62 1.04 -0.22
C LEU A 205 10.24 -0.26 0.29
N LYS A 206 10.22 -1.30 -0.55
CA LYS A 206 11.01 -2.51 -0.34
C LYS A 206 12.50 -2.15 -0.42
N ARG A 207 13.34 -2.78 0.41
CA ARG A 207 14.79 -2.49 0.47
C ARG A 207 15.46 -2.80 -0.88
N GLU A 208 14.99 -3.85 -1.52
CA GLU A 208 15.44 -4.34 -2.81
C GLU A 208 14.94 -3.50 -4.00
N ALA A 209 13.92 -2.63 -3.82
CA ALA A 209 13.31 -1.90 -4.93
C ALA A 209 14.35 -1.08 -5.71
N ALA A 210 15.22 -0.34 -5.01
CA ALA A 210 16.27 0.46 -5.64
C ALA A 210 17.24 -0.42 -6.45
N VAL A 211 17.65 -1.57 -5.91
CA VAL A 211 18.58 -2.51 -6.56
C VAL A 211 17.93 -3.14 -7.79
N VAL A 212 16.65 -3.48 -7.73
CA VAL A 212 15.89 -4.03 -8.87
C VAL A 212 15.82 -3.03 -10.01
N ILE A 213 15.51 -1.77 -9.71
CA ILE A 213 15.45 -0.68 -10.69
C ILE A 213 16.82 -0.46 -11.35
N GLU A 214 17.88 -0.42 -10.56
CA GLU A 214 19.24 -0.29 -11.07
C GLU A 214 19.65 -1.50 -11.95
N GLY A 215 19.28 -2.71 -11.53
CA GLY A 215 19.52 -3.94 -12.29
C GLY A 215 18.85 -3.92 -13.66
N LEU A 216 17.57 -3.50 -13.72
CA LEU A 216 16.84 -3.36 -14.98
C LEU A 216 17.49 -2.33 -15.92
N LEU A 217 17.89 -1.18 -15.38
CA LEU A 217 18.59 -0.15 -16.15
C LEU A 217 19.91 -0.67 -16.73
N LYS A 218 20.70 -1.42 -15.96
CA LYS A 218 21.93 -2.07 -16.44
C LYS A 218 21.67 -3.11 -17.53
N MET A 219 20.51 -3.77 -17.50
CA MET A 219 20.07 -4.70 -18.55
C MET A 219 19.52 -4.00 -19.80
N GLY A 220 19.45 -2.66 -19.82
CA GLY A 220 18.88 -1.89 -20.92
C GLY A 220 17.35 -1.86 -20.93
N VAL A 221 16.70 -2.29 -19.85
CA VAL A 221 15.25 -2.27 -19.66
C VAL A 221 14.86 -1.02 -18.89
N LYS A 222 13.91 -0.24 -19.43
CA LYS A 222 13.46 1.02 -18.81
C LYS A 222 12.32 0.75 -17.82
N PRO A 223 12.51 1.00 -16.52
CA PRO A 223 11.44 0.92 -15.55
C PRO A 223 10.56 2.18 -15.62
N VAL A 224 9.24 1.99 -15.55
CA VAL A 224 8.24 3.05 -15.46
C VAL A 224 7.32 2.71 -14.29
N MET A 225 6.96 3.67 -13.46
CA MET A 225 5.99 3.48 -12.38
C MET A 225 4.64 4.04 -12.80
N VAL A 226 3.57 3.31 -12.52
CA VAL A 226 2.19 3.78 -12.62
C VAL A 226 1.59 3.73 -11.22
N THR A 227 0.94 4.80 -10.80
CA THR A 227 0.21 4.88 -9.52
C THR A 227 -1.23 5.27 -9.81
N GLY A 228 -2.17 4.58 -9.16
CA GLY A 228 -3.54 5.09 -9.03
C GLY A 228 -3.53 6.26 -8.06
N GLY A 229 -4.14 7.38 -8.46
CA GLY A 229 -4.45 8.49 -7.56
C GLY A 229 -5.70 8.21 -6.74
#